data_AF-A0A958UZ03-F1
#
_entry.id   AF-A0A958UZ03-F1
#
_cell.length_a   1.000
_cell.length_b   1.000
_cell.length_c   1.000
_cell.angle_alpha   90.00
_cell.angle_beta   90.00
_cell.angle_gamma   90.00
#
_symmetry.space_group_name_H-M   'P 1'
#
loop_
_entity.id
_entity.type
_entity.pdbx_description
1 polymer ?
#
loop_
_entity_poly.entity_id
_entity_poly.type
_entity_poly.pdbx_seq_one_letter_code
_entity_poly.pdbx_strand_id
1 'polypeptide(L)'
;FTKHFEALAPKGVRVKVSPHHGGRAYVTPIDSIGYQAASKAYEQTFGKVPIPQRSGGSIPIVALFEQELKSKTILMGFGLDSDAIHSPNEHFGVWNYLKGIETIPWFYKYFTELSK
;
A
#
# COMPACT_ATOMS: atom_id res chain seq x y z
N PHE A 1 18.25 7.62 11.43
CA PHE A 1 17.84 9.00 11.11
C PHE A 1 18.66 10.03 11.89
N THR A 2 18.42 10.22 13.20
CA THR A 2 19.11 11.25 14.02
C THR A 2 20.63 11.21 13.90
N LYS A 3 21.25 10.04 14.14
CA LYS A 3 22.70 9.85 13.98
C LYS A 3 23.23 10.24 12.59
N HIS A 4 22.44 10.00 11.54
CA HIS A 4 22.85 10.31 10.17
C HIS A 4 22.90 11.83 9.95
N PHE A 5 21.86 12.56 10.37
CA PHE A 5 21.82 14.02 10.22
C PHE A 5 22.81 14.74 11.13
N GLU A 6 23.00 14.26 12.36
CA GLU A 6 24.01 14.79 13.29
C GLU A 6 25.43 14.60 12.75
N ALA A 7 25.73 13.45 12.13
CA ALA A 7 27.04 13.17 11.56
C ALA A 7 27.37 14.03 10.33
N LEU A 8 26.36 14.52 9.62
CA LEU A 8 26.53 15.39 8.44
C LEU A 8 26.65 16.87 8.81
N ALA A 9 26.40 17.25 10.07
CA ALA A 9 26.41 18.65 10.48
C ALA A 9 27.85 19.22 10.44
N PRO A 10 28.12 20.28 9.64
CA PRO A 10 29.39 20.98 9.69
C PRO A 10 29.62 21.63 11.06
N LYS A 11 30.88 21.93 11.41
CA LYS A 11 31.27 22.47 12.73
C LYS A 11 30.49 23.73 13.18
N GLY A 12 29.96 24.51 12.25
CA GLY A 12 29.17 25.72 12.53
C GLY A 12 27.65 25.52 12.63
N VAL A 13 27.14 24.30 12.42
CA VAL A 13 25.70 24.00 12.37
C VAL A 13 25.29 23.18 13.58
N ARG A 14 24.19 23.57 14.23
CA ARG A 14 23.55 22.79 15.30
C ARG A 14 22.28 22.14 14.77
N VAL A 15 22.21 20.81 14.84
CA VAL A 15 21.02 20.04 14.48
C VAL A 15 20.27 19.64 15.75
N LYS A 16 18.94 19.82 15.76
CA LYS A 16 18.03 19.26 16.77
C LYS A 16 16.97 18.45 16.04
N VAL A 17 16.87 17.16 16.36
CA VAL A 17 15.86 16.27 15.78
C VAL A 17 14.74 16.04 16.80
N SER A 18 13.51 16.38 16.43
CA SER A 18 12.30 16.11 17.21
C SER A 18 11.40 15.17 16.41
N PRO A 19 11.38 13.85 16.69
CA PRO A 19 10.49 12.93 16.00
C PRO A 19 9.02 13.28 16.25
N HIS A 20 8.19 13.17 15.21
CA HIS A 20 6.74 13.37 15.32
C HIS A 20 5.98 12.10 14.94
N HIS A 21 6.12 11.65 13.69
CA HIS A 21 5.57 10.40 13.20
C HIS A 21 6.68 9.44 12.74
N GLY A 22 6.38 8.15 12.73
CA GLY A 22 7.25 7.12 12.19
C GLY A 22 6.46 5.86 11.88
N GLY A 23 6.82 5.20 10.77
CA GLY A 23 6.26 3.92 10.36
C GLY A 23 7.37 3.04 9.79
N ARG A 24 7.27 1.73 10.01
CA ARG A 24 8.16 0.79 9.34
C ARG A 24 7.73 0.62 7.89
N ALA A 25 8.70 0.52 6.99
CA ALA A 25 8.43 0.13 5.61
C ALA A 25 7.81 -1.28 5.59
N TYR A 26 6.96 -1.52 4.60
CA TYR A 26 6.21 -2.77 4.47
C TYR A 26 6.24 -3.27 3.03
N VAL A 27 6.38 -4.59 2.86
CA VAL A 27 6.35 -5.25 1.55
C VAL A 27 5.61 -6.58 1.67
N THR A 28 4.54 -6.73 0.90
CA THR A 28 3.84 -8.02 0.75
C THR A 28 4.56 -8.89 -0.27
N PRO A 29 4.88 -10.17 0.04
CA PRO A 29 5.40 -11.11 -0.94
C PRO A 29 4.41 -11.40 -2.07
N ILE A 30 4.89 -11.44 -3.32
CA ILE A 30 4.05 -11.69 -4.50
C ILE A 30 3.68 -13.17 -4.70
N ASP A 31 4.33 -14.07 -3.97
CA ASP A 31 4.00 -15.48 -3.89
C ASP A 31 2.92 -15.77 -2.82
N SER A 32 2.50 -14.75 -2.04
CA SER A 32 1.46 -14.93 -1.04
C SER A 32 0.08 -15.19 -1.65
N ILE A 33 -0.73 -15.99 -0.96
CA ILE A 33 -2.13 -16.28 -1.35
C ILE A 33 -2.93 -14.98 -1.52
N GLY A 34 -2.76 -14.02 -0.60
CA GLY A 34 -3.42 -12.72 -0.68
C GLY A 34 -3.08 -11.94 -1.95
N TYR A 35 -1.81 -11.95 -2.37
CA TYR A 35 -1.40 -11.32 -3.62
C TYR A 35 -1.97 -12.04 -4.84
N GLN A 36 -1.87 -13.38 -4.90
CA GLN A 36 -2.37 -14.16 -6.03
C GLN A 36 -3.89 -14.01 -6.20
N ALA A 37 -4.63 -14.00 -5.09
CA ALA A 37 -6.07 -13.76 -5.08
C ALA A 37 -6.41 -12.34 -5.59
N ALA A 38 -5.68 -11.32 -5.14
CA ALA A 38 -5.86 -9.96 -5.63
C ALA A 38 -5.55 -9.86 -7.13
N SER A 39 -4.45 -10.46 -7.59
CA SER A 39 -4.07 -10.47 -9.01
C SER A 39 -5.16 -11.07 -9.90
N LYS A 40 -5.72 -12.22 -9.51
CA LYS A 40 -6.84 -12.85 -10.21
C LYS A 40 -8.10 -11.98 -10.20
N ALA A 41 -8.40 -11.33 -9.08
CA ALA A 41 -9.56 -10.46 -8.95
C ALA A 41 -9.48 -9.25 -9.89
N TYR A 42 -8.32 -8.58 -9.94
CA TYR A 42 -8.08 -7.48 -10.88
C TYR A 42 -8.14 -7.94 -12.33
N GLU A 43 -7.54 -9.08 -12.67
CA GLU A 43 -7.61 -9.62 -14.03
C GLU A 43 -9.05 -9.90 -14.46
N GLN A 44 -9.87 -10.46 -13.55
CA GLN A 44 -11.27 -10.76 -13.79
C GLN A 44 -12.13 -9.52 -14.08
N THR A 45 -11.87 -8.39 -13.42
CA THR A 45 -12.70 -7.18 -13.54
C THR A 45 -12.14 -6.12 -14.48
N PHE A 46 -10.82 -6.04 -14.65
CA PHE A 46 -10.13 -5.09 -15.54
C PHE A 46 -9.67 -5.73 -16.87
N GLY A 47 -9.74 -7.06 -16.99
CA GLY A 47 -9.40 -7.79 -18.22
C GLY A 47 -7.91 -7.86 -18.53
N LYS A 48 -7.05 -7.49 -17.57
CA LYS A 48 -5.59 -7.53 -17.70
C LYS A 48 -4.93 -7.91 -16.38
N VAL A 49 -3.85 -8.69 -16.46
CA VAL A 49 -3.02 -9.01 -15.30
C VAL A 49 -2.44 -7.72 -14.71
N PRO A 50 -2.69 -7.42 -13.41
CA PRO A 50 -2.13 -6.23 -12.78
C PRO A 50 -0.62 -6.37 -12.56
N ILE A 51 0.07 -5.23 -12.43
CA ILE A 51 1.50 -5.18 -12.14
C ILE A 51 1.68 -4.90 -10.63
N PRO A 52 2.56 -5.63 -9.92
CA PRO A 52 2.87 -5.31 -8.54
C PRO A 52 3.56 -3.94 -8.45
N GLN A 53 3.05 -3.08 -7.58
CA GLN A 53 3.56 -1.73 -7.39
C GLN A 53 4.04 -1.51 -5.95
N ARG A 54 5.10 -0.72 -5.80
CA ARG A 54 5.50 -0.09 -4.54
C ARG A 54 5.19 1.40 -4.61
N SER A 55 4.83 2.00 -3.48
CA SER A 55 4.52 3.43 -3.38
C SER A 55 5.39 4.11 -2.32
N GLY A 56 5.66 5.40 -2.50
CA GLY A 56 6.31 6.24 -1.50
C GLY A 56 5.37 6.72 -0.38
N GLY A 57 4.05 6.53 -0.55
CA GLY A 57 3.06 6.79 0.49
C GLY A 57 3.27 5.91 1.72
N SER A 58 2.77 6.35 2.88
CA SER A 58 2.96 5.66 4.15
C SER A 58 1.62 5.33 4.81
N ILE A 59 1.41 4.05 5.12
CA ILE A 59 0.28 3.55 5.92
C ILE A 59 0.87 2.76 7.10
N PRO A 60 1.29 3.43 8.20
CA PRO A 60 2.12 2.82 9.25
C PRO A 60 1.50 1.60 9.94
N ILE A 61 0.17 1.55 10.02
CA ILE A 61 -0.55 0.47 10.71
C ILE A 61 -0.35 -0.91 10.05
N VAL A 62 -0.04 -0.95 8.75
CA VAL A 62 0.12 -2.21 8.00
C VAL A 62 1.26 -3.07 8.57
N ALA A 63 2.39 -2.44 8.87
CA ALA A 63 3.52 -3.13 9.50
C ALA A 63 3.19 -3.58 10.93
N LEU A 64 2.35 -2.83 11.64
CA LEU A 64 1.90 -3.20 12.98
C LEU A 64 0.93 -4.40 12.94
N PHE A 65 -0.02 -4.41 12.00
CA PHE A 65 -0.94 -5.54 11.86
C PHE A 65 -0.22 -6.85 11.58
N GLU A 66 0.80 -6.86 10.72
CA GLU A 66 1.58 -8.08 10.53
C GLU A 66 2.31 -8.50 11.81
N GLN A 67 2.88 -7.55 12.55
CA GLN A 67 3.60 -7.83 13.80
C GLN A 67 2.67 -8.45 14.85
N GLU A 68 1.47 -7.89 15.03
CA GLU A 68 0.55 -8.29 16.09
C GLU A 68 -0.31 -9.51 15.69
N LEU A 69 -0.83 -9.53 14.47
CA LEU A 69 -1.77 -10.56 14.00
C LEU A 69 -1.08 -11.74 13.31
N LYS A 70 0.23 -11.64 13.07
CA LYS A 70 1.03 -12.66 12.33
C LYS A 70 0.45 -12.99 10.95
N SER A 71 -0.18 -12.02 10.32
CA SER A 71 -0.84 -12.16 9.02
C SER A 71 -0.36 -11.10 8.03
N LYS A 72 -0.18 -11.51 6.77
CA LYS A 72 0.18 -10.59 5.69
C LYS A 72 -1.02 -9.73 5.32
N THR A 73 -0.79 -8.43 5.17
CA THR A 73 -1.75 -7.49 4.57
C THR A 73 -1.54 -7.40 3.07
N ILE A 74 -2.63 -7.34 2.32
CA ILE A 74 -2.64 -6.98 0.90
C ILE A 74 -3.26 -5.58 0.75
N LEU A 75 -2.62 -4.71 -0.02
CA LEU A 75 -3.15 -3.39 -0.33
C LEU A 75 -3.69 -3.41 -1.75
N MET A 76 -4.99 -3.12 -1.89
CA MET A 76 -5.69 -3.07 -3.18
C MET A 76 -6.09 -1.63 -3.48
N GLY A 77 -5.36 -1.00 -4.39
CA GLY A 77 -5.62 0.36 -4.85
C GLY A 77 -6.51 0.38 -6.10
N PHE A 78 -7.45 1.32 -6.16
CA PHE A 78 -8.32 1.52 -7.31
C PHE A 78 -8.21 2.92 -7.91
N GLY A 79 -7.53 3.84 -7.23
CA GLY A 79 -7.33 5.20 -7.72
C GLY A 79 -6.26 5.31 -8.80
N LEU A 80 -6.16 6.49 -9.40
CA LEU A 80 -5.15 6.88 -10.37
C LEU A 80 -4.24 7.97 -9.79
N ASP A 81 -3.05 8.15 -10.34
CA ASP A 81 -2.17 9.27 -9.94
C ASP A 81 -2.83 10.64 -10.17
N SER A 82 -3.76 10.72 -11.12
CA SER A 82 -4.57 11.92 -11.39
C SER A 82 -5.55 12.28 -10.29
N ASP A 83 -5.90 11.34 -9.40
CA ASP A 83 -6.83 11.58 -8.28
C ASP A 83 -6.30 12.63 -7.31
N ALA A 84 -4.98 12.89 -7.35
CA ALA A 84 -4.33 14.02 -6.68
C ALA A 84 -4.63 14.08 -5.17
N ILE A 85 -4.48 12.93 -4.51
CA ILE A 85 -4.71 12.77 -3.06
C ILE A 85 -3.90 13.84 -2.29
N HIS A 86 -4.56 14.58 -1.40
CA HIS A 86 -4.03 15.72 -0.64
C HIS A 86 -3.71 16.98 -1.45
N SER A 87 -4.26 17.12 -2.67
CA SER A 87 -4.09 18.29 -3.54
C SER A 87 -5.45 18.93 -3.86
N PRO A 88 -5.49 20.20 -4.29
CA PRO A 88 -6.73 20.78 -4.83
C PRO A 88 -7.31 19.94 -5.97
N ASN A 89 -8.64 19.93 -6.06
CA ASN A 89 -9.40 19.12 -7.02
C ASN A 89 -9.12 17.60 -6.91
N GLU A 90 -8.85 17.12 -5.69
CA GLU A 90 -8.89 15.70 -5.39
C GLU A 90 -10.21 15.10 -5.88
N HIS A 91 -10.13 14.03 -6.65
CA HIS A 91 -11.28 13.37 -7.23
C HIS A 91 -11.07 11.87 -7.33
N PHE A 92 -12.16 11.16 -7.63
CA PHE A 92 -12.11 9.73 -7.82
C PHE A 92 -13.03 9.33 -8.97
N GLY A 93 -12.52 8.59 -9.95
CA GLY A 93 -13.29 8.19 -11.12
C GLY A 93 -14.46 7.28 -10.75
N VAL A 94 -15.68 7.60 -11.18
CA VAL A 94 -16.88 6.76 -10.96
C VAL A 94 -16.68 5.35 -11.52
N TRP A 95 -16.00 5.24 -12.67
CA TRP A 95 -15.66 3.94 -13.25
C TRP A 95 -14.76 3.12 -12.31
N ASN A 96 -13.70 3.71 -11.76
CA ASN A 96 -12.80 3.06 -10.79
C ASN A 96 -13.53 2.68 -9.50
N TYR A 97 -14.48 3.50 -9.05
CA TYR A 97 -15.31 3.24 -7.87
C TYR A 97 -16.16 1.98 -8.06
N LEU A 98 -16.88 1.91 -9.18
CA LEU A 98 -17.69 0.76 -9.53
C LEU A 98 -16.83 -0.49 -9.76
N LYS A 99 -15.67 -0.34 -10.40
CA LYS A 99 -14.70 -1.44 -10.57
C LYS A 99 -14.14 -1.94 -9.25
N GLY A 100 -13.90 -1.05 -8.28
CA GLY A 100 -13.51 -1.43 -6.93
C GLY A 100 -14.56 -2.30 -6.25
N ILE A 101 -15.82 -1.88 -6.31
CA ILE A 101 -16.97 -2.64 -5.79
C ILE A 101 -17.07 -4.01 -6.47
N GLU A 102 -16.89 -4.07 -7.79
CA GLU A 102 -16.90 -5.32 -8.55
C GLU A 102 -15.75 -6.25 -8.16
N THR A 103 -14.56 -5.70 -7.90
CA THR A 103 -13.31 -6.48 -7.67
C THR A 103 -13.23 -7.11 -6.28
N ILE A 104 -13.75 -6.44 -5.25
CA ILE A 104 -13.62 -6.91 -3.85
C ILE A 104 -14.27 -8.29 -3.63
N PRO A 105 -15.49 -8.60 -4.13
CA PRO A 105 -16.05 -9.94 -4.03
C PRO A 105 -15.21 -11.01 -4.73
N TRP A 106 -14.63 -10.70 -5.90
CA TRP A 106 -13.74 -11.62 -6.61
C TRP A 106 -12.47 -11.94 -5.80
N PHE A 107 -11.92 -10.95 -5.09
CA PHE A 107 -10.80 -11.18 -4.18
C PHE A 107 -11.16 -12.24 -3.12
N TYR A 108 -12.29 -12.09 -2.43
CA TYR A 108 -12.70 -13.07 -1.42
C TYR A 108 -12.98 -14.45 -2.00
N LYS A 109 -13.58 -14.53 -3.20
CA LYS A 109 -13.78 -15.80 -3.91
C LYS A 109 -12.44 -16.50 -4.17
N TYR A 110 -11.50 -15.84 -4.81
CA TYR A 110 -10.20 -16.44 -5.14
C TYR A 110 -9.34 -16.70 -3.91
N PHE A 111 -9.39 -15.83 -2.91
CA PHE A 111 -8.70 -16.05 -1.64
C PHE A 111 -9.19 -17.32 -0.97
N THR A 112 -10.52 -17.53 -0.93
CA THR A 112 -11.12 -18.75 -0.37
C THR A 112 -10.78 -19.99 -1.20
N GLU A 113 -10.75 -19.89 -2.53
CA GLU A 113 -10.37 -21.02 -3.40
C GLU A 113 -8.90 -21.41 -3.24
N LEU A 114 -7.99 -20.45 -3.08
CA LEU A 114 -6.55 -20.67 -2.93
C LEU A 114 -6.12 -21.01 -1.49
N SER A 115 -6.98 -20.77 -0.50
CA SER A 115 -6.69 -21.07 0.92
C SER A 115 -7.17 -22.46 1.36
N LYS A 116 -7.75 -23.24 0.44
CA LYS A 116 -8.10 -24.65 0.65
C LYS A 116 -6.86 -25.54 0.48
#